data_AF-A0A314LEX2-F1
#
_entry.id   AF-A0A314LEX2-F1
#
_cell.length_a   1.000
_cell.length_b   1.000
_cell.length_c   1.000
_cell.angle_alpha   90.00
_cell.angle_beta   90.00
_cell.angle_gamma   90.00
#
_symmetry.space_group_name_H-M   'P 1'
#
loop_
_entity.id
_entity.type
_entity.pdbx_description
1 polymer ?
#
loop_
_entity_poly.entity_id
_entity_poly.type
_entity_poly.pdbx_seq_one_letter_code
_entity_poly.pdbx_strand_id
1 'polypeptide(L)'
;MAGRNQPPYRPRGGVNFSSSSSRSFHPSRNSTKNVNSEERKKTSSSNWDNKAAINGDIDDIQNLPSLVGTCPFMCPVEEREKRERLRDLAVFERLYGNPAKSSPSLAVKKFCRTISGKTLQDSDVRPLSVLEDTLSYLSNLLDSTEHPFEVVHDFIFDRMRSIRQDLSMQNIACSRVVSMYERMVKIHIISQHKLRRCSGSSISSLSYLNMEQLTKALATLFNLYEANRTSESIFENEAEFFSFYVLLHLDSKTQGTGETLSLWFRRVPSHIMKSTEMNFARKILRYFKLGFYKKFIHITESEASYLQYCIIEPSISEVRALAISCVNYGGYKLQPFPLAALSKFLMMKEWELESFCNDSGLQTSIDEEGNSCLPTKQTTLIHPKGGLHKYYPLESERFDRYTVVSNALKFHSMYVNNFDIK
;
A
#
# COMPACT_ATOMS: atom_id res chain seq x y z
N MET A 1 -43.37 -69.05 -6.72
CA MET A 1 -42.92 -70.06 -7.68
C MET A 1 -41.44 -69.82 -7.96
N ALA A 2 -40.65 -70.91 -7.88
CA ALA A 2 -39.21 -71.12 -8.14
C ALA A 2 -38.34 -69.93 -8.61
N GLY A 3 -37.13 -69.67 -8.12
CA GLY A 3 -36.19 -70.47 -7.32
C GLY A 3 -34.85 -70.64 -8.07
N ARG A 4 -33.74 -70.45 -7.33
CA ARG A 4 -32.30 -70.76 -7.59
C ARG A 4 -31.42 -69.63 -8.17
N ASN A 5 -30.12 -69.54 -7.89
CA ASN A 5 -29.25 -69.67 -6.70
C ASN A 5 -27.80 -69.47 -7.20
N GLN A 6 -27.04 -68.53 -6.59
CA GLN A 6 -25.57 -68.52 -6.35
C GLN A 6 -24.55 -68.58 -7.54
N PRO A 7 -23.22 -68.37 -7.34
CA PRO A 7 -22.43 -67.43 -6.52
C PRO A 7 -21.25 -66.78 -7.37
N PRO A 8 -20.17 -66.15 -6.80
CA PRO A 8 -19.34 -65.15 -7.49
C PRO A 8 -18.08 -65.69 -8.19
N TYR A 9 -17.49 -64.91 -9.10
CA TYR A 9 -16.19 -65.19 -9.75
C TYR A 9 -15.29 -63.92 -9.83
N ARG A 10 -14.07 -64.04 -9.31
CA ARG A 10 -12.80 -63.30 -9.63
C ARG A 10 -11.91 -64.25 -10.48
N PRO A 11 -10.65 -63.99 -10.92
CA PRO A 11 -9.78 -62.78 -11.06
C PRO A 11 -8.98 -62.71 -12.41
N ARG A 12 -8.12 -61.69 -12.61
CA ARG A 12 -6.68 -61.75 -13.06
C ARG A 12 -6.17 -60.31 -13.29
N GLY A 13 -5.17 -59.81 -12.55
CA GLY A 13 -3.72 -59.94 -12.78
C GLY A 13 -3.22 -58.59 -13.35
N GLY A 14 -2.22 -57.85 -12.87
CA GLY A 14 -1.06 -58.14 -12.01
C GLY A 14 0.19 -57.73 -12.79
N VAL A 15 0.74 -56.53 -12.56
CA VAL A 15 2.17 -56.18 -12.85
C VAL A 15 2.69 -55.17 -11.80
N ASN A 16 3.03 -55.72 -10.65
CA ASN A 16 4.26 -55.58 -9.87
C ASN A 16 5.42 -54.61 -10.23
N PHE A 17 6.00 -54.11 -9.12
CA PHE A 17 7.43 -53.85 -8.78
C PHE A 17 8.17 -52.70 -9.50
N SER A 18 9.07 -51.91 -8.89
CA SER A 18 9.75 -51.95 -7.59
C SER A 18 10.57 -50.68 -7.39
N SER A 19 10.83 -50.33 -6.13
CA SER A 19 11.88 -49.46 -5.62
C SER A 19 13.26 -50.13 -5.62
N SER A 20 14.33 -49.36 -5.87
CA SER A 20 15.71 -49.58 -5.38
C SER A 20 16.62 -48.46 -5.92
N SER A 21 17.18 -47.55 -5.10
CA SER A 21 18.41 -47.66 -4.29
C SER A 21 19.67 -47.11 -4.99
N SER A 22 20.14 -45.98 -4.45
CA SER A 22 21.52 -45.58 -4.13
C SER A 22 22.69 -45.98 -5.05
N ARG A 23 23.48 -44.97 -5.47
CA ARG A 23 24.95 -45.05 -5.55
C ARG A 23 25.60 -43.69 -5.27
N SER A 24 26.52 -43.72 -4.31
CA SER A 24 27.44 -42.70 -3.84
C SER A 24 28.62 -42.48 -4.79
N PHE A 25 29.12 -41.24 -4.90
CA PHE A 25 30.52 -40.96 -5.23
C PHE A 25 30.99 -39.65 -4.57
N HIS A 26 32.05 -39.76 -3.76
CA HIS A 26 32.94 -38.66 -3.34
C HIS A 26 34.04 -38.48 -4.40
N PRO A 27 34.72 -37.31 -4.43
CA PRO A 27 36.12 -37.37 -3.98
C PRO A 27 36.63 -36.15 -3.17
N SER A 28 37.48 -36.51 -2.20
CA SER A 28 38.71 -35.89 -1.67
C SER A 28 38.83 -34.39 -1.37
N ARG A 29 39.22 -34.16 -0.10
CA ARG A 29 39.95 -33.01 0.46
C ARG A 29 41.22 -32.66 -0.34
N ASN A 30 41.55 -31.36 -0.36
CA ASN A 30 42.91 -30.89 -0.11
C ASN A 30 42.88 -29.64 0.78
N SER A 31 43.81 -29.61 1.73
CA SER A 31 44.00 -28.60 2.77
C SER A 31 45.02 -27.57 2.33
N THR A 32 44.74 -26.29 2.54
CA THR A 32 45.79 -25.30 2.83
C THR A 32 45.27 -24.26 3.80
N LYS A 33 46.05 -24.10 4.88
CA LYS A 33 45.93 -23.11 5.93
C LYS A 33 46.04 -21.71 5.34
N ASN A 34 45.28 -20.76 5.88
CA ASN A 34 45.85 -19.46 6.23
C ASN A 34 45.10 -18.84 7.41
N VAL A 35 45.92 -18.48 8.39
CA VAL A 35 45.59 -17.73 9.60
C VAL A 35 45.53 -16.26 9.21
N ASN A 36 44.45 -15.57 9.56
CA ASN A 36 44.57 -14.21 10.07
C ASN A 36 43.35 -13.86 10.93
N SER A 37 43.68 -13.53 12.17
CA SER A 37 42.87 -12.92 13.21
C SER A 37 42.54 -11.47 12.85
N GLU A 38 41.28 -11.07 12.94
CA GLU A 38 40.92 -9.68 13.21
C GLU A 38 39.49 -9.57 13.77
N GLU A 39 39.32 -8.62 14.68
CA GLU A 39 38.27 -8.50 15.69
C GLU A 39 36.85 -8.36 15.14
N ARG A 40 35.93 -9.19 15.64
CA ARG A 40 34.48 -9.01 15.43
C ARG A 40 33.93 -7.92 16.34
N LYS A 41 33.84 -6.68 15.83
CA LYS A 41 32.80 -5.74 16.30
C LYS A 41 31.44 -6.25 15.79
N LYS A 42 30.60 -6.73 16.70
CA LYS A 42 29.20 -7.06 16.42
C LYS A 42 28.39 -5.76 16.27
N THR A 43 28.33 -5.22 15.07
CA THR A 43 27.24 -4.32 14.66
C THR A 43 26.11 -5.19 14.11
N SER A 44 25.00 -5.30 14.84
CA SER A 44 23.77 -5.87 14.28
C SER A 44 23.15 -4.83 13.35
N SER A 45 23.63 -4.77 12.10
CA SER A 45 22.96 -4.03 11.03
C SER A 45 21.75 -4.86 10.59
N SER A 46 20.55 -4.41 10.98
CA SER A 46 19.30 -4.91 10.42
C SER A 46 18.96 -4.11 9.17
N ASN A 47 19.77 -4.21 8.12
CA ASN A 47 19.43 -3.57 6.85
C ASN A 47 18.07 -4.08 6.36
N TRP A 48 17.06 -3.21 6.28
CA TRP A 48 15.78 -3.47 5.60
C TRP A 48 15.96 -3.47 4.07
N ASP A 49 17.06 -4.08 3.62
CA ASP A 49 17.51 -4.12 2.23
C ASP A 49 16.56 -4.98 1.40
N ASN A 50 15.54 -4.33 0.85
CA ASN A 50 15.03 -4.73 -0.46
C ASN A 50 16.12 -4.42 -1.49
N LYS A 51 17.14 -5.29 -1.59
CA LYS A 51 18.23 -5.21 -2.57
C LYS A 51 17.75 -5.17 -4.04
N ALA A 52 16.46 -5.43 -4.29
CA ALA A 52 15.85 -5.27 -5.62
C ALA A 52 15.22 -3.89 -5.87
N ALA A 53 15.00 -3.05 -4.84
CA ALA A 53 14.25 -1.79 -4.97
C ALA A 53 15.13 -0.53 -4.98
N ILE A 54 16.39 -0.63 -4.56
CA ILE A 54 17.36 0.47 -4.56
C ILE A 54 18.29 0.41 -5.80
N ASN A 55 18.51 -0.78 -6.36
CA ASN A 55 19.57 -1.04 -7.33
C ASN A 55 19.21 -0.72 -8.80
N GLY A 56 18.17 0.09 -9.05
CA GLY A 56 17.77 0.46 -10.41
C GLY A 56 18.51 1.69 -10.96
N ASP A 57 18.71 2.72 -10.12
CA ASP A 57 19.07 4.05 -10.62
C ASP A 57 20.12 4.80 -9.74
N ILE A 58 20.74 4.15 -8.73
CA ILE A 58 21.47 4.85 -7.65
C ILE A 58 22.81 4.17 -7.27
N ASP A 59 23.42 3.36 -8.13
CA ASP A 59 24.76 2.81 -7.81
C ASP A 59 25.89 3.85 -7.99
N ASP A 60 25.64 4.95 -8.70
CA ASP A 60 26.66 6.00 -8.99
C ASP A 60 26.67 7.19 -8.01
N ILE A 61 25.73 7.29 -7.05
CA ILE A 61 25.61 8.47 -6.16
C ILE A 61 26.35 8.30 -4.83
N GLN A 62 26.79 7.09 -4.48
CA GLN A 62 27.44 6.81 -3.18
C GLN A 62 28.85 7.41 -3.03
N ASN A 63 29.39 8.05 -4.08
CA ASN A 63 30.73 8.67 -4.07
C ASN A 63 30.71 10.20 -4.32
N LEU A 64 29.57 10.87 -4.20
CA LEU A 64 29.54 12.33 -4.35
C LEU A 64 30.04 13.02 -3.05
N PRO A 65 30.92 14.04 -3.14
CA PRO A 65 31.24 14.91 -1.99
C PRO A 65 29.94 15.50 -1.41
N SER A 66 29.97 15.97 -0.14
CA SER A 66 28.79 16.47 0.58
C SER A 66 28.06 17.57 -0.20
N LEU A 67 27.11 17.16 -1.03
CA LEU A 67 26.33 18.04 -1.89
C LEU A 67 25.32 18.77 -1.01
N VAL A 68 25.40 20.09 -0.96
CA VAL A 68 24.44 20.92 -0.24
C VAL A 68 23.68 21.73 -1.27
N GLY A 69 22.37 21.46 -1.39
CA GLY A 69 21.53 22.18 -2.34
C GLY A 69 21.40 23.66 -1.99
N THR A 70 21.50 24.53 -2.99
CA THR A 70 21.41 25.99 -2.82
C THR A 70 20.24 26.61 -3.59
N CYS A 71 19.40 25.81 -4.26
CA CYS A 71 18.23 26.32 -4.98
C CYS A 71 17.21 26.95 -4.01
N PRO A 72 16.92 28.26 -4.07
CA PRO A 72 16.03 28.91 -3.12
C PRO A 72 14.54 28.75 -3.47
N PHE A 73 14.20 28.00 -4.52
CA PHE A 73 12.85 27.89 -5.07
C PHE A 73 12.39 26.42 -5.14
N MET A 74 11.07 26.20 -5.24
CA MET A 74 10.52 24.85 -5.47
C MET A 74 10.99 24.19 -6.78
N CYS A 75 11.50 24.99 -7.72
CA CYS A 75 12.11 24.56 -8.98
C CYS A 75 13.33 25.45 -9.30
N PRO A 76 14.50 24.87 -9.67
CA PRO A 76 15.63 25.61 -10.21
C PRO A 76 15.22 26.52 -11.38
N VAL A 77 15.84 27.71 -11.46
CA VAL A 77 15.52 28.72 -12.47
C VAL A 77 15.75 28.18 -13.88
N GLU A 78 16.91 27.56 -14.11
CA GLU A 78 17.26 27.00 -15.41
C GLU A 78 16.30 25.89 -15.86
N GLU A 79 15.88 25.03 -14.93
CA GLU A 79 14.88 24.00 -15.23
C GLU A 79 13.54 24.63 -15.61
N ARG A 80 13.07 25.63 -14.84
CA ARG A 80 11.80 26.33 -15.12
C ARG A 80 11.84 26.97 -16.51
N GLU A 81 12.88 27.75 -16.81
CA GLU A 81 13.02 28.41 -18.11
C GLU A 81 13.14 27.40 -19.27
N LYS A 82 13.85 26.29 -19.05
CA LYS A 82 13.91 25.21 -20.03
C LYS A 82 12.53 24.62 -20.30
N ARG A 83 11.72 24.39 -19.26
CA ARG A 83 10.35 23.86 -19.40
C ARG A 83 9.40 24.88 -20.02
N GLU A 84 9.58 26.19 -19.79
CA GLU A 84 8.88 27.26 -20.51
C GLU A 84 9.19 27.23 -22.01
N ARG A 85 10.49 27.17 -22.38
CA ARG A 85 10.94 27.11 -23.79
C ARG A 85 10.41 25.87 -24.51
N LEU A 86 10.44 24.71 -23.83
CA LEU A 86 10.00 23.43 -24.38
C LEU A 86 8.50 23.17 -24.27
N ARG A 87 7.74 24.07 -23.61
CA ARG A 87 6.30 23.91 -23.31
C ARG A 87 5.98 22.63 -22.53
N ASP A 88 6.87 22.23 -21.61
CA ASP A 88 6.76 21.05 -20.73
C ASP A 88 6.32 21.46 -19.31
N LEU A 89 5.40 22.43 -19.20
CA LEU A 89 4.80 22.83 -17.93
C LEU A 89 3.52 22.03 -17.65
N ALA A 90 3.44 21.43 -16.46
CA ALA A 90 2.21 20.82 -15.97
C ALA A 90 1.14 21.90 -15.73
N VAL A 91 -0.14 21.51 -15.69
CA VAL A 91 -1.27 22.46 -15.59
C VAL A 91 -1.15 23.39 -14.38
N PHE A 92 -0.69 22.86 -13.23
CA PHE A 92 -0.48 23.60 -11.98
C PHE A 92 0.68 24.59 -12.02
N GLU A 93 1.57 24.46 -13.00
CA GLU A 93 2.77 25.28 -13.12
C GLU A 93 2.58 26.46 -14.08
N ARG A 94 1.41 26.57 -14.73
CA ARG A 94 1.15 27.53 -15.80
C ARG A 94 0.60 28.84 -15.25
N LEU A 95 1.29 29.93 -15.54
CA LEU A 95 0.83 31.26 -15.21
C LEU A 95 -0.35 31.63 -16.12
N TYR A 96 -1.52 31.85 -15.52
CA TYR A 96 -2.79 32.10 -16.24
C TYR A 96 -3.11 31.03 -17.29
N GLY A 97 -2.75 29.77 -17.03
CA GLY A 97 -2.98 28.64 -17.94
C GLY A 97 -2.06 28.62 -19.19
N ASN A 98 -1.12 29.56 -19.33
CA ASN A 98 -0.23 29.62 -20.47
C ASN A 98 0.83 28.49 -20.42
N PRO A 99 0.91 27.59 -21.41
CA PRO A 99 1.86 26.47 -21.41
C PRO A 99 3.33 26.88 -21.60
N ALA A 100 3.61 28.14 -21.92
CA ALA A 100 4.95 28.68 -22.14
C ALA A 100 5.38 29.70 -21.05
N LYS A 101 4.58 29.89 -19.99
CA LYS A 101 4.89 30.82 -18.90
C LYS A 101 4.60 30.19 -17.54
N SER A 102 5.53 30.35 -16.62
CA SER A 102 5.43 29.92 -15.23
C SER A 102 5.83 31.05 -14.29
N SER A 103 5.82 30.77 -12.99
CA SER A 103 6.37 31.65 -11.95
C SER A 103 7.17 30.82 -10.94
N PRO A 104 8.09 31.45 -10.18
CA PRO A 104 8.80 30.77 -9.09
C PRO A 104 7.88 30.17 -8.02
N SER A 105 6.68 30.73 -7.84
CA SER A 105 5.67 30.27 -6.88
C SER A 105 4.82 29.10 -7.36
N LEU A 106 4.87 28.74 -8.66
CA LEU A 106 4.08 27.65 -9.25
C LEU A 106 4.97 26.48 -9.69
N ALA A 107 6.15 26.76 -10.24
CA ALA A 107 7.03 25.72 -10.78
C ALA A 107 7.59 24.83 -9.67
N VAL A 108 7.45 23.51 -9.82
CA VAL A 108 8.06 22.52 -8.91
C VAL A 108 9.01 21.64 -9.70
N LYS A 109 10.20 21.36 -9.15
CA LYS A 109 11.25 20.56 -9.79
C LYS A 109 10.70 19.19 -10.24
N LYS A 110 10.84 18.85 -11.52
CA LYS A 110 10.42 17.54 -12.07
C LYS A 110 11.35 16.43 -11.59
N PHE A 111 10.87 15.19 -11.48
CA PHE A 111 11.75 14.06 -11.21
C PHE A 111 12.63 13.76 -12.43
N CYS A 112 13.94 13.61 -12.23
CA CYS A 112 14.87 13.29 -13.31
C CYS A 112 15.25 11.80 -13.25
N ARG A 113 15.00 11.02 -14.30
CA ARG A 113 15.36 9.59 -14.31
C ARG A 113 16.86 9.35 -14.31
N THR A 114 17.60 10.21 -15.02
CA THR A 114 19.04 10.07 -15.21
C THR A 114 19.73 11.34 -14.76
N ILE A 115 20.60 11.21 -13.76
CA ILE A 115 21.43 12.31 -13.27
C ILE A 115 22.85 12.04 -13.75
N SER A 116 23.42 12.99 -14.50
CA SER A 116 24.85 12.97 -14.81
C SER A 116 25.58 13.81 -13.78
N GLY A 117 26.39 13.16 -12.93
CA GLY A 117 27.16 13.85 -11.88
C GLY A 117 28.11 14.92 -12.41
N LYS A 118 28.51 14.88 -13.69
CA LYS A 118 29.39 15.88 -14.32
C LYS A 118 28.71 17.23 -14.57
N THR A 119 27.38 17.30 -14.56
CA THR A 119 26.62 18.52 -14.87
C THR A 119 25.86 19.04 -13.67
N LEU A 120 25.79 18.29 -12.57
CA LEU A 120 25.00 18.63 -11.40
C LEU A 120 25.66 19.78 -10.61
N GLN A 121 24.97 20.90 -10.48
CA GLN A 121 25.38 22.02 -9.65
C GLN A 121 24.58 22.05 -8.33
N ASP A 122 25.15 22.68 -7.30
CA ASP A 122 24.46 22.89 -6.02
C ASP A 122 23.13 23.65 -6.21
N SER A 123 23.08 24.57 -7.19
CA SER A 123 21.90 25.35 -7.55
C SER A 123 20.78 24.52 -8.20
N ASP A 124 21.07 23.29 -8.61
CA ASP A 124 20.07 22.36 -9.15
C ASP A 124 19.32 21.62 -8.05
N VAL A 125 19.84 21.62 -6.82
CA VAL A 125 19.30 20.85 -5.69
C VAL A 125 18.70 21.79 -4.65
N ARG A 126 17.50 21.44 -4.15
CA ARG A 126 16.81 22.24 -3.13
C ARG A 126 17.33 21.90 -1.73
N PRO A 127 17.63 22.90 -0.88
CA PRO A 127 17.94 22.66 0.53
C PRO A 127 16.72 22.14 1.29
N LEU A 128 16.95 21.57 2.47
CA LEU A 128 15.92 20.93 3.29
C LEU A 128 14.68 21.81 3.56
N SER A 129 14.86 23.10 3.90
CA SER A 129 13.74 24.01 4.15
C SER A 129 12.84 24.16 2.93
N VAL A 130 13.43 24.37 1.75
CA VAL A 130 12.68 24.48 0.49
C VAL A 130 11.98 23.17 0.14
N LEU A 131 12.58 22.02 0.46
CA LEU A 131 11.94 20.71 0.25
C LEU A 131 10.71 20.51 1.15
N GLU A 132 10.76 20.94 2.41
CA GLU A 132 9.60 20.92 3.32
C GLU A 132 8.48 21.85 2.86
N ASP A 133 8.81 23.07 2.44
CA ASP A 133 7.86 24.03 1.88
C ASP A 133 7.23 23.49 0.60
N THR A 134 8.04 22.86 -0.27
CA THR A 134 7.55 22.21 -1.49
C THR A 134 6.59 21.07 -1.16
N LEU A 135 6.92 20.20 -0.20
CA LEU A 135 6.03 19.11 0.21
C LEU A 135 4.72 19.65 0.80
N SER A 136 4.78 20.76 1.53
CA SER A 136 3.61 21.44 2.06
C SER A 136 2.72 22.00 0.95
N TYR A 137 3.31 22.66 -0.05
CA TYR A 137 2.62 23.10 -1.26
C TYR A 137 1.92 21.93 -1.98
N LEU A 138 2.65 20.82 -2.24
CA LEU A 138 2.07 19.65 -2.91
C LEU A 138 0.93 19.00 -2.11
N SER A 139 1.04 18.98 -0.79
CA SER A 139 -0.03 18.43 0.06
C SER A 139 -1.32 19.22 -0.05
N ASN A 140 -1.24 20.54 -0.18
CA ASN A 140 -2.41 21.40 -0.32
C ASN A 140 -3.13 21.20 -1.66
N LEU A 141 -2.45 20.65 -2.67
CA LEU A 141 -3.06 20.31 -3.96
C LEU A 141 -3.86 18.99 -3.91
N LEU A 142 -3.65 18.14 -2.90
CA LEU A 142 -4.23 16.79 -2.85
C LEU A 142 -5.77 16.80 -2.82
N ASP A 143 -6.37 17.86 -2.29
CA ASP A 143 -7.82 18.08 -2.20
C ASP A 143 -8.34 19.08 -3.25
N SER A 144 -7.50 19.49 -4.21
CA SER A 144 -7.93 20.35 -5.30
C SER A 144 -9.00 19.66 -6.15
N THR A 145 -10.07 20.40 -6.45
CA THR A 145 -11.17 19.96 -7.31
C THR A 145 -11.15 20.66 -8.67
N GLU A 146 -10.12 21.46 -8.96
CA GLU A 146 -9.99 22.20 -10.22
C GLU A 146 -9.72 21.29 -11.41
N HIS A 147 -9.10 20.14 -11.15
CA HIS A 147 -8.75 19.13 -12.15
C HIS A 147 -9.15 17.72 -11.68
N PRO A 148 -9.34 16.77 -12.62
CA PRO A 148 -9.50 15.37 -12.28
C PRO A 148 -8.37 14.89 -11.37
N PHE A 149 -8.68 14.01 -10.41
CA PHE A 149 -7.71 13.59 -9.40
C PHE A 149 -6.50 12.90 -10.02
N GLU A 150 -6.64 12.24 -11.16
CA GLU A 150 -5.56 11.62 -11.92
C GLU A 150 -4.50 12.65 -12.32
N VAL A 151 -4.91 13.84 -12.74
CA VAL A 151 -4.00 14.94 -13.12
C VAL A 151 -3.30 15.51 -11.90
N VAL A 152 -4.03 15.67 -10.79
CA VAL A 152 -3.48 16.10 -9.50
C VAL A 152 -2.45 15.08 -9.00
N HIS A 153 -2.82 13.79 -9.04
CA HIS A 153 -1.99 12.68 -8.61
C HIS A 153 -0.70 12.60 -9.41
N ASP A 154 -0.78 12.63 -10.75
CA ASP A 154 0.40 12.55 -11.62
C ASP A 154 1.42 13.65 -11.32
N PHE A 155 0.93 14.86 -11.06
CA PHE A 155 1.76 15.99 -10.67
C PHE A 155 2.42 15.76 -9.30
N ILE A 156 1.63 15.50 -8.25
CA ILE A 156 2.14 15.29 -6.90
C ILE A 156 3.12 14.10 -6.85
N PHE A 157 2.78 12.99 -7.51
CA PHE A 157 3.57 11.78 -7.58
C PHE A 157 4.95 12.04 -8.16
N ASP A 158 5.04 12.72 -9.32
CA ASP A 158 6.32 13.05 -9.93
C ASP A 158 7.15 14.01 -9.07
N ARG A 159 6.54 15.09 -8.56
CA ARG A 159 7.25 16.10 -7.78
C ARG A 159 7.71 15.58 -6.42
N MET A 160 6.97 14.67 -5.81
CA MET A 160 7.38 13.98 -4.58
C MET A 160 8.58 13.06 -4.81
N ARG A 161 8.65 12.38 -5.96
CA ARG A 161 9.86 11.62 -6.33
C ARG A 161 11.06 12.54 -6.49
N SER A 162 10.88 13.73 -7.05
CA SER A 162 11.94 14.75 -7.13
C SER A 162 12.40 15.21 -5.74
N ILE A 163 11.48 15.42 -4.79
CA ILE A 163 11.83 15.74 -3.40
C ILE A 163 12.69 14.64 -2.77
N ARG A 164 12.27 13.38 -2.89
CA ARG A 164 13.04 12.23 -2.38
C ARG A 164 14.40 12.11 -3.05
N GLN A 165 14.48 12.42 -4.34
CA GLN A 165 15.74 12.43 -5.09
C GLN A 165 16.72 13.47 -4.53
N ASP A 166 16.25 14.70 -4.28
CA ASP A 166 17.08 15.76 -3.69
C ASP A 166 17.52 15.42 -2.24
N LEU A 167 16.65 14.81 -1.44
CA LEU A 167 16.99 14.34 -0.09
C LEU A 167 18.11 13.28 -0.13
N SER A 168 18.00 12.31 -1.05
CA SER A 168 19.01 11.26 -1.22
C SER A 168 20.33 11.83 -1.74
N MET A 169 20.30 12.75 -2.71
CA MET A 169 21.51 13.38 -3.26
C MET A 169 22.30 14.17 -2.21
N GLN A 170 21.61 14.77 -1.23
CA GLN A 170 22.25 15.51 -0.14
C GLN A 170 22.61 14.62 1.08
N ASN A 171 22.27 13.32 1.04
CA ASN A 171 22.48 12.36 2.13
C ASN A 171 22.00 12.86 3.51
N ILE A 172 20.83 13.51 3.57
CA ILE A 172 20.29 14.08 4.81
C ILE A 172 19.49 13.02 5.56
N ALA A 173 19.90 12.72 6.79
CA ALA A 173 19.19 11.81 7.68
C ALA A 173 18.99 12.47 9.05
N CYS A 174 17.87 13.16 9.25
CA CYS A 174 17.49 13.79 10.52
C CYS A 174 15.98 13.68 10.77
N SER A 175 15.52 14.05 11.97
CA SER A 175 14.10 13.98 12.37
C SER A 175 13.14 14.74 11.45
N ARG A 176 13.59 15.85 10.85
CA ARG A 176 12.83 16.60 9.83
C ARG A 176 12.57 15.76 8.58
N VAL A 177 13.59 15.04 8.09
CA VAL A 177 13.45 14.13 6.95
C VAL A 177 12.54 12.95 7.29
N VAL A 178 12.59 12.43 8.52
CA VAL A 178 11.64 11.42 9.00
C VAL A 178 10.20 11.94 8.85
N SER A 179 9.88 13.11 9.38
CA SER A 179 8.54 13.72 9.26
C SER A 179 8.10 13.95 7.80
N MET A 180 9.03 14.34 6.92
CA MET A 180 8.73 14.44 5.49
C MET A 180 8.34 13.09 4.89
N TYR A 181 9.09 12.01 5.18
CA TYR A 181 8.77 10.67 4.69
C TYR A 181 7.46 10.13 5.26
N GLU A 182 7.16 10.40 6.54
CA GLU A 182 5.86 10.11 7.14
C GLU A 182 4.73 10.76 6.33
N ARG A 183 4.86 12.06 6.01
CA ARG A 183 3.86 12.80 5.22
C ARG A 183 3.73 12.27 3.79
N MET A 184 4.84 11.95 3.13
CA MET A 184 4.85 11.36 1.79
C MET A 184 4.14 9.99 1.74
N VAL A 185 4.37 9.13 2.73
CA VAL A 185 3.67 7.85 2.86
C VAL A 185 2.16 8.07 3.04
N LYS A 186 1.76 9.02 3.88
CA LYS A 186 0.34 9.37 4.07
C LYS A 186 -0.32 9.85 2.77
N ILE A 187 0.36 10.71 2.00
CA ILE A 187 -0.12 11.17 0.69
C ILE A 187 -0.27 10.01 -0.30
N HIS A 188 0.67 9.07 -0.34
CA HIS A 188 0.57 7.88 -1.21
C HIS A 188 -0.63 6.99 -0.85
N ILE A 189 -0.90 6.78 0.45
CA ILE A 189 -2.06 6.02 0.93
C ILE A 189 -3.38 6.69 0.52
N ILE A 190 -3.48 8.02 0.76
CA ILE A 190 -4.68 8.80 0.38
C ILE A 190 -4.86 8.80 -1.13
N SER A 191 -3.77 9.01 -1.89
CA SER A 191 -3.79 8.97 -3.35
C SER A 191 -4.29 7.63 -3.87
N GLN A 192 -3.81 6.53 -3.29
CA GLN A 192 -4.26 5.21 -3.65
C GLN A 192 -5.77 5.04 -3.45
N HIS A 193 -6.28 5.51 -2.32
CA HIS A 193 -7.69 5.43 -1.98
C HIS A 193 -8.58 6.28 -2.89
N LYS A 194 -8.10 7.47 -3.31
CA LYS A 194 -8.79 8.33 -4.28
C LYS A 194 -8.74 7.75 -5.71
N LEU A 195 -7.60 7.27 -6.17
CA LEU A 195 -7.43 6.66 -7.51
C LEU A 195 -8.40 5.49 -7.74
N ARG A 196 -8.68 4.67 -6.72
CA ARG A 196 -9.64 3.55 -6.83
C ARG A 196 -11.08 3.97 -7.13
N ARG A 197 -11.44 5.23 -6.85
CA ARG A 197 -12.79 5.78 -7.12
C ARG A 197 -12.90 6.45 -8.49
N CYS A 198 -11.78 6.60 -9.19
CA CYS A 198 -11.77 7.14 -10.53
C CYS A 198 -12.16 6.05 -11.56
N SER A 199 -12.58 6.46 -12.76
CA SER A 199 -13.12 5.56 -13.81
C SER A 199 -12.40 5.68 -15.17
N GLY A 200 -11.07 5.81 -15.16
CA GLY A 200 -10.19 5.97 -16.31
C GLY A 200 -9.35 4.72 -16.64
N SER A 201 -8.98 4.58 -17.93
CA SER A 201 -8.19 3.45 -18.44
C SER A 201 -6.74 3.39 -17.94
N SER A 202 -6.17 4.52 -17.50
CA SER A 202 -4.81 4.62 -16.94
C SER A 202 -4.71 4.32 -15.44
N ILE A 203 -5.83 4.13 -14.73
CA ILE A 203 -5.83 4.03 -13.27
C ILE A 203 -5.03 2.82 -12.78
N SER A 204 -5.07 1.70 -13.51
CA SER A 204 -4.35 0.49 -13.14
C SER A 204 -2.84 0.72 -13.09
N SER A 205 -2.28 1.45 -14.06
CA SER A 205 -0.85 1.78 -14.09
C SER A 205 -0.48 2.82 -13.05
N LEU A 206 -1.30 3.87 -12.86
CA LEU A 206 -1.09 4.87 -11.81
C LEU A 206 -1.10 4.24 -10.41
N SER A 207 -2.11 3.40 -10.14
CA SER A 207 -2.22 2.63 -8.90
C SER A 207 -0.99 1.75 -8.67
N TYR A 208 -0.53 1.03 -9.69
CA TYR A 208 0.64 0.16 -9.57
C TYR A 208 1.90 0.95 -9.22
N LEU A 209 2.17 2.03 -9.95
CA LEU A 209 3.32 2.91 -9.70
C LEU A 209 3.26 3.60 -8.34
N ASN A 210 2.07 4.03 -7.92
CA ASN A 210 1.85 4.62 -6.61
C ASN A 210 2.17 3.63 -5.48
N MET A 211 1.72 2.38 -5.58
CA MET A 211 2.02 1.33 -4.60
C MET A 211 3.50 0.97 -4.55
N GLU A 212 4.19 0.98 -5.71
CA GLU A 212 5.63 0.79 -5.76
C GLU A 212 6.38 1.92 -5.01
N GLN A 213 6.00 3.18 -5.25
CA GLN A 213 6.62 4.31 -4.56
C GLN A 213 6.27 4.39 -3.07
N LEU A 214 5.05 4.02 -2.69
CA LEU A 214 4.65 3.85 -1.29
C LEU A 214 5.57 2.86 -0.56
N THR A 215 5.79 1.69 -1.17
CA THR A 215 6.65 0.64 -0.60
C THR A 215 8.09 1.11 -0.48
N LYS A 216 8.61 1.81 -1.51
CA LYS A 216 9.95 2.41 -1.47
C LYS A 216 10.06 3.49 -0.39
N ALA A 217 9.05 4.35 -0.23
CA ALA A 217 9.03 5.39 0.78
C ALA A 217 8.97 4.81 2.21
N LEU A 218 8.17 3.77 2.45
CA LEU A 218 8.14 3.04 3.73
C LEU A 218 9.50 2.40 4.06
N ALA A 219 10.14 1.75 3.08
CA ALA A 219 11.46 1.16 3.30
C ALA A 219 12.50 2.22 3.68
N THR A 220 12.52 3.36 2.99
CA THR A 220 13.40 4.48 3.36
C THR A 220 13.06 5.02 4.74
N LEU A 221 11.78 5.17 5.09
CA LEU A 221 11.33 5.63 6.40
C LEU A 221 11.81 4.71 7.53
N PHE A 222 11.74 3.38 7.35
CA PHE A 222 12.25 2.42 8.35
C PHE A 222 13.75 2.52 8.54
N ASN A 223 14.51 2.67 7.46
CA ASN A 223 15.95 2.93 7.54
C ASN A 223 16.25 4.26 8.26
N LEU A 224 15.44 5.31 8.03
CA LEU A 224 15.59 6.58 8.73
C LEU A 224 15.28 6.47 10.22
N TYR A 225 14.24 5.73 10.62
CA TYR A 225 13.97 5.46 12.03
C TYR A 225 15.14 4.74 12.70
N GLU A 226 15.71 3.72 12.04
CA GLU A 226 16.86 2.98 12.57
C GLU A 226 18.11 3.86 12.65
N ALA A 227 18.43 4.61 11.60
CA ALA A 227 19.60 5.48 11.56
C ALA A 227 19.55 6.64 12.58
N ASN A 228 18.34 7.12 12.90
CA ASN A 228 18.14 8.20 13.86
C ASN A 228 17.75 7.71 15.27
N ARG A 229 17.77 6.39 15.51
CA ARG A 229 17.44 5.82 16.81
C ARG A 229 18.57 6.07 17.79
N THR A 230 18.32 6.95 18.76
CA THR A 230 19.15 7.08 19.96
C THR A 230 18.49 6.34 21.13
N SER A 231 19.24 6.09 22.22
CA SER A 231 18.70 5.38 23.39
C SER A 231 17.52 6.10 24.07
N GLU A 232 17.31 7.38 23.77
CA GLU A 232 16.31 8.26 24.40
C GLU A 232 15.20 8.72 23.44
N SER A 233 15.33 8.47 22.12
CA SER A 233 14.37 8.96 21.11
C SER A 233 13.59 7.84 20.45
N ILE A 234 12.34 7.62 20.89
CA ILE A 234 11.35 6.80 20.17
C ILE A 234 10.52 7.76 19.32
N PHE A 235 10.41 7.48 18.03
CA PHE A 235 9.51 8.24 17.15
C PHE A 235 8.06 7.84 17.45
N GLU A 236 7.24 8.82 17.85
CA GLU A 236 5.86 8.58 18.29
C GLU A 236 5.02 7.85 17.25
N ASN A 237 5.21 8.18 15.97
CA ASN A 237 4.41 7.62 14.87
C ASN A 237 4.98 6.30 14.32
N GLU A 238 6.14 5.82 14.77
CA GLU A 238 6.82 4.68 14.15
C GLU A 238 5.89 3.46 14.02
N ALA A 239 5.14 3.18 15.08
CA ALA A 239 4.22 2.06 15.11
C ALA A 239 3.07 2.16 14.08
N GLU A 240 2.60 3.37 13.79
CA GLU A 240 1.58 3.64 12.77
C GLU A 240 2.08 3.16 11.40
N PHE A 241 3.30 3.55 11.02
CA PHE A 241 3.89 3.22 9.72
C PHE A 241 4.27 1.75 9.58
N PHE A 242 4.77 1.12 10.65
CA PHE A 242 4.97 -0.33 10.69
C PHE A 242 3.64 -1.09 10.51
N SER A 243 2.53 -0.58 11.07
CA SER A 243 1.21 -1.16 10.90
C SER A 243 0.75 -1.10 9.43
N PHE A 244 1.00 0.01 8.73
CA PHE A 244 0.68 0.16 7.31
C PHE A 244 1.39 -0.90 6.46
N TYR A 245 2.67 -1.14 6.71
CA TYR A 245 3.43 -2.16 5.99
C TYR A 245 2.78 -3.53 6.12
N VAL A 246 2.37 -3.94 7.32
CA VAL A 246 1.66 -5.22 7.55
C VAL A 246 0.34 -5.28 6.78
N LEU A 247 -0.46 -4.20 6.81
CA LEU A 247 -1.75 -4.15 6.13
C LEU A 247 -1.63 -4.17 4.59
N LEU A 248 -0.55 -3.60 4.03
CA LEU A 248 -0.29 -3.64 2.58
C LEU A 248 -0.07 -5.07 2.03
N HIS A 249 0.20 -6.04 2.90
CA HIS A 249 0.32 -7.47 2.54
C HIS A 249 -1.00 -8.24 2.56
N LEU A 250 -2.12 -7.57 2.85
CA LEU A 250 -3.45 -8.16 2.65
C LEU A 250 -3.72 -8.39 1.16
N ASP A 251 -3.24 -7.50 0.30
CA ASP A 251 -3.41 -7.62 -1.15
C ASP A 251 -2.65 -8.86 -1.67
N SER A 252 -3.36 -9.77 -2.33
CA SER A 252 -2.75 -10.96 -2.94
C SER A 252 -1.83 -10.59 -4.10
N LYS A 253 -2.03 -9.43 -4.74
CA LYS A 253 -1.20 -8.92 -5.84
C LYS A 253 0.14 -8.39 -5.38
N THR A 254 0.29 -8.04 -4.10
CA THR A 254 1.56 -7.53 -3.54
C THR A 254 2.47 -8.66 -3.02
N GLN A 255 1.99 -9.92 -2.98
CA GLN A 255 2.71 -11.07 -2.39
C GLN A 255 3.87 -11.63 -3.23
N GLY A 256 4.49 -10.85 -4.13
CA GLY A 256 5.53 -11.34 -5.04
C GLY A 256 6.85 -10.57 -5.08
N THR A 257 6.98 -9.43 -4.39
CA THR A 257 8.05 -8.46 -4.66
C THR A 257 9.00 -8.16 -3.50
N GLY A 258 9.03 -8.99 -2.45
CA GLY A 258 9.89 -8.75 -1.30
C GLY A 258 10.09 -9.94 -0.37
N GLU A 259 10.74 -9.67 0.75
CA GLU A 259 10.90 -10.64 1.84
C GLU A 259 9.54 -11.04 2.45
N THR A 260 9.44 -12.28 2.93
CA THR A 260 8.23 -12.74 3.60
C THR A 260 7.99 -11.97 4.91
N LEU A 261 6.72 -11.67 5.21
CA LEU A 261 6.34 -11.03 6.48
C LEU A 261 6.87 -11.77 7.71
N SER A 262 6.98 -13.10 7.64
CA SER A 262 7.48 -13.91 8.75
C SER A 262 8.94 -13.62 9.10
N LEU A 263 9.78 -13.32 8.10
CA LEU A 263 11.15 -12.90 8.32
C LEU A 263 11.21 -11.42 8.73
N TRP A 264 10.40 -10.56 8.10
CA TRP A 264 10.29 -9.14 8.44
C TRP A 264 9.94 -8.92 9.92
N PHE A 265 8.96 -9.67 10.45
CA PHE A 265 8.55 -9.59 11.86
C PHE A 265 9.68 -9.86 12.86
N ARG A 266 10.74 -10.59 12.48
CA ARG A 266 11.87 -10.88 13.38
C ARG A 266 12.72 -9.65 13.68
N ARG A 267 12.67 -8.64 12.82
CA ARG A 267 13.45 -7.40 12.96
C ARG A 267 12.64 -6.25 13.57
N VAL A 268 11.33 -6.44 13.73
CA VAL A 268 10.46 -5.40 14.30
C VAL A 268 10.77 -5.25 15.80
N PRO A 269 11.05 -4.04 16.29
CA PRO A 269 11.32 -3.81 17.71
C PRO A 269 10.17 -4.24 18.62
N SER A 270 10.51 -4.71 19.82
CA SER A 270 9.50 -5.24 20.76
C SER A 270 8.47 -4.21 21.22
N HIS A 271 8.83 -2.92 21.29
CA HIS A 271 7.90 -1.86 21.67
C HIS A 271 6.87 -1.60 20.56
N ILE A 272 7.30 -1.60 19.29
CA ILE A 272 6.41 -1.55 18.13
C ILE A 272 5.49 -2.78 18.10
N MET A 273 6.02 -3.98 18.35
CA MET A 273 5.22 -5.21 18.38
C MET A 273 4.10 -5.21 19.43
N LYS A 274 4.25 -4.41 20.49
CA LYS A 274 3.28 -4.28 21.59
C LYS A 274 2.31 -3.10 21.41
N SER A 275 2.54 -2.25 20.41
CA SER A 275 1.70 -1.06 20.18
C SER A 275 0.27 -1.42 19.80
N THR A 276 -0.64 -0.47 19.97
CA THR A 276 -2.04 -0.58 19.55
C THR A 276 -2.19 -0.77 18.04
N GLU A 277 -1.43 -0.01 17.25
CA GLU A 277 -1.45 -0.01 15.78
C GLU A 277 -0.99 -1.35 15.23
N MET A 278 0.11 -1.89 15.77
CA MET A 278 0.65 -3.18 15.34
C MET A 278 -0.24 -4.35 15.78
N ASN A 279 -0.80 -4.30 16.99
CA ASN A 279 -1.76 -5.30 17.45
C ASN A 279 -3.00 -5.32 16.55
N PHE A 280 -3.54 -4.15 16.19
CA PHE A 280 -4.63 -4.04 15.22
C PHE A 280 -4.25 -4.67 13.86
N ALA A 281 -3.12 -4.28 13.26
CA ALA A 281 -2.72 -4.80 11.96
C ALA A 281 -2.53 -6.32 11.96
N ARG A 282 -1.99 -6.89 13.04
CA ARG A 282 -1.83 -8.34 13.20
C ARG A 282 -3.17 -9.06 13.37
N LYS A 283 -4.14 -8.48 14.11
CA LYS A 283 -5.51 -9.03 14.21
C LYS A 283 -6.15 -9.08 12.82
N ILE A 284 -6.11 -7.97 12.08
CA ILE A 284 -6.68 -7.86 10.73
C ILE A 284 -6.04 -8.89 9.78
N LEU A 285 -4.71 -8.96 9.74
CA LEU A 285 -3.99 -9.94 8.93
C LEU A 285 -4.40 -11.38 9.28
N ARG A 286 -4.50 -11.70 10.57
CA ARG A 286 -4.95 -13.02 11.03
C ARG A 286 -6.38 -13.31 10.59
N TYR A 287 -7.30 -12.38 10.77
CA TYR A 287 -8.71 -12.56 10.40
C TYR A 287 -8.89 -12.72 8.89
N PHE A 288 -8.12 -11.98 8.10
CA PHE A 288 -8.09 -12.12 6.65
C PHE A 288 -7.60 -13.52 6.25
N LYS A 289 -6.42 -13.93 6.73
CA LYS A 289 -5.82 -15.23 6.36
C LYS A 289 -6.62 -16.45 6.83
N LEU A 290 -7.31 -16.35 7.97
CA LEU A 290 -8.15 -17.43 8.51
C LEU A 290 -9.61 -17.38 8.00
N GLY A 291 -9.97 -16.37 7.20
CA GLY A 291 -11.34 -16.23 6.69
C GLY A 291 -12.38 -15.83 7.74
N PHE A 292 -11.97 -15.18 8.84
CA PHE A 292 -12.89 -14.71 9.89
C PHE A 292 -13.58 -13.40 9.50
N TYR A 293 -14.41 -13.45 8.46
CA TYR A 293 -15.03 -12.28 7.81
C TYR A 293 -15.80 -11.35 8.76
N LYS A 294 -16.62 -11.91 9.67
CA LYS A 294 -17.37 -11.08 10.66
C LYS A 294 -16.42 -10.27 11.56
N LYS A 295 -15.37 -10.92 12.06
CA LYS A 295 -14.37 -10.27 12.93
C LYS A 295 -13.53 -9.25 12.17
N PHE A 296 -13.17 -9.56 10.92
CA PHE A 296 -12.41 -8.65 10.06
C PHE A 296 -13.17 -7.34 9.84
N ILE A 297 -14.43 -7.42 9.40
CA ILE A 297 -15.25 -6.24 9.10
C ILE A 297 -15.51 -5.42 10.38
N HIS A 298 -15.95 -6.08 11.46
CA HIS A 298 -16.26 -5.40 12.72
C HIS A 298 -15.05 -4.73 13.36
N ILE A 299 -13.88 -5.36 13.35
CA ILE A 299 -12.66 -4.77 13.94
C ILE A 299 -12.11 -3.66 13.06
N THR A 300 -12.22 -3.78 11.73
CA THR A 300 -11.90 -2.68 10.81
C THR A 300 -12.77 -1.46 11.13
N GLU A 301 -14.07 -1.66 11.33
CA GLU A 301 -14.99 -0.56 11.61
C GLU A 301 -14.83 0.04 13.01
N SER A 302 -14.51 -0.76 14.03
CA SER A 302 -14.42 -0.25 15.41
C SER A 302 -13.03 0.28 15.78
N GLU A 303 -11.94 -0.30 15.25
CA GLU A 303 -10.57 0.02 15.70
C GLU A 303 -9.72 0.77 14.66
N ALA A 304 -9.99 0.67 13.36
CA ALA A 304 -9.06 1.22 12.35
C ALA A 304 -8.93 2.75 12.40
N SER A 305 -7.71 3.27 12.29
CA SER A 305 -7.52 4.68 11.90
C SER A 305 -7.97 4.89 10.45
N TYR A 306 -8.18 6.16 10.07
CA TYR A 306 -8.57 6.51 8.70
C TYR A 306 -7.60 5.95 7.65
N LEU A 307 -6.29 6.11 7.86
CA LEU A 307 -5.27 5.64 6.91
C LEU A 307 -5.18 4.10 6.86
N GLN A 308 -5.34 3.43 8.00
CA GLN A 308 -5.43 1.97 8.02
C GLN A 308 -6.66 1.49 7.23
N TYR A 309 -7.80 2.16 7.39
CA TYR A 309 -8.99 1.88 6.60
C TYR A 309 -8.75 2.07 5.10
N CYS A 310 -8.12 3.16 4.68
CA CYS A 310 -7.75 3.39 3.27
C CYS A 310 -6.93 2.24 2.65
N ILE A 311 -6.08 1.59 3.46
CA ILE A 311 -5.29 0.42 3.04
C ILE A 311 -6.15 -0.86 3.00
N ILE A 312 -7.02 -1.06 4.01
CA ILE A 312 -7.82 -2.29 4.19
C ILE A 312 -9.02 -2.36 3.25
N GLU A 313 -9.62 -1.21 2.90
CA GLU A 313 -10.86 -1.10 2.11
C GLU A 313 -10.93 -2.03 0.89
N PRO A 314 -9.88 -2.19 0.04
CA PRO A 314 -9.93 -3.07 -1.12
C PRO A 314 -10.14 -4.55 -0.76
N SER A 315 -9.64 -4.97 0.40
CA SER A 315 -9.78 -6.34 0.89
C SER A 315 -11.19 -6.62 1.44
N ILE A 316 -11.99 -5.59 1.74
CA ILE A 316 -13.36 -5.77 2.26
C ILE A 316 -14.24 -6.50 1.25
N SER A 317 -14.12 -6.19 -0.05
CA SER A 317 -14.88 -6.88 -1.10
C SER A 317 -14.53 -8.36 -1.20
N GLU A 318 -13.25 -8.71 -1.06
CA GLU A 318 -12.80 -10.11 -1.04
C GLU A 318 -13.34 -10.85 0.19
N VAL A 319 -13.32 -10.20 1.35
CA VAL A 319 -13.86 -10.75 2.59
C VAL A 319 -15.37 -10.94 2.52
N ARG A 320 -16.11 -10.01 1.90
CA ARG A 320 -17.55 -10.13 1.63
C ARG A 320 -17.85 -11.27 0.66
N ALA A 321 -17.06 -11.42 -0.40
CA ALA A 321 -17.18 -12.52 -1.35
C ALA A 321 -16.99 -13.88 -0.67
N LEU A 322 -16.00 -13.98 0.23
CA LEU A 322 -15.82 -15.17 1.06
C LEU A 322 -17.04 -15.42 1.96
N ALA A 323 -17.59 -14.38 2.59
CA ALA A 323 -18.74 -14.52 3.47
C ALA A 323 -19.99 -15.05 2.75
N ILE A 324 -20.35 -14.49 1.59
CA ILE A 324 -21.50 -14.98 0.80
C ILE A 324 -21.27 -16.41 0.31
N SER A 325 -20.03 -16.77 -0.02
CA SER A 325 -19.64 -18.12 -0.40
C SER A 325 -19.86 -19.09 0.76
N CYS A 326 -19.40 -18.74 1.97
CA CYS A 326 -19.64 -19.54 3.16
C CYS A 326 -21.13 -19.70 3.48
N VAL A 327 -21.95 -18.66 3.30
CA VAL A 327 -23.41 -18.76 3.52
C VAL A 327 -24.04 -19.67 2.47
N ASN A 328 -23.70 -19.49 1.19
CA ASN A 328 -24.21 -20.31 0.09
C ASN A 328 -23.87 -21.80 0.31
N TYR A 329 -22.63 -22.12 0.69
CA TYR A 329 -22.22 -23.51 0.93
C TYR A 329 -22.65 -24.05 2.29
N GLY A 330 -22.80 -23.20 3.31
CA GLY A 330 -23.08 -23.58 4.70
C GLY A 330 -24.55 -23.82 5.02
N GLY A 331 -25.47 -23.49 4.10
CA GLY A 331 -26.91 -23.63 4.29
C GLY A 331 -27.35 -25.04 4.68
N TYR A 332 -28.16 -25.14 5.74
CA TYR A 332 -28.81 -26.37 6.17
C TYR A 332 -30.19 -26.51 5.49
N LYS A 333 -30.52 -27.70 4.98
CA LYS A 333 -31.83 -28.04 4.38
C LYS A 333 -32.35 -27.06 3.30
N LEU A 334 -31.46 -26.40 2.57
CA LEU A 334 -31.82 -25.42 1.53
C LEU A 334 -32.63 -24.22 2.06
N GLN A 335 -32.62 -23.96 3.37
CA GLN A 335 -33.28 -22.78 3.91
C GLN A 335 -32.57 -21.52 3.38
N PRO A 336 -33.32 -20.57 2.78
CA PRO A 336 -32.76 -19.30 2.36
C PRO A 336 -32.24 -18.49 3.57
N PHE A 337 -31.15 -17.76 3.38
CA PHE A 337 -30.59 -16.90 4.42
C PHE A 337 -31.16 -15.47 4.29
N PRO A 338 -31.74 -14.87 5.34
CA PRO A 338 -32.29 -13.51 5.25
C PRO A 338 -31.21 -12.47 4.90
N LEU A 339 -31.45 -11.68 3.84
CA LEU A 339 -30.50 -10.65 3.41
C LEU A 339 -30.36 -9.55 4.46
N ALA A 340 -31.44 -9.17 5.15
CA ALA A 340 -31.42 -8.22 6.25
C ALA A 340 -30.48 -8.61 7.42
N ALA A 341 -30.28 -9.92 7.66
CA ALA A 341 -29.33 -10.38 8.68
C ALA A 341 -27.89 -10.36 8.13
N LEU A 342 -27.72 -10.74 6.86
CA LEU A 342 -26.41 -10.78 6.21
C LEU A 342 -25.86 -9.37 5.97
N SER A 343 -26.73 -8.42 5.61
CA SER A 343 -26.41 -7.00 5.39
C SER A 343 -25.80 -6.38 6.65
N LYS A 344 -26.41 -6.63 7.81
CA LYS A 344 -25.87 -6.22 9.12
C LYS A 344 -24.50 -6.82 9.41
N PHE A 345 -24.27 -8.11 9.11
CA PHE A 345 -22.98 -8.75 9.34
C PHE A 345 -21.88 -8.25 8.41
N LEU A 346 -22.24 -7.86 7.19
CA LEU A 346 -21.30 -7.40 6.15
C LEU A 346 -21.16 -5.88 6.09
N MET A 347 -21.92 -5.16 6.93
CA MET A 347 -22.01 -3.70 6.99
C MET A 347 -22.22 -3.13 5.59
N MET A 348 -23.31 -3.58 4.96
CA MET A 348 -23.77 -3.19 3.62
C MET A 348 -25.25 -2.87 3.70
N LYS A 349 -25.70 -1.96 2.83
CA LYS A 349 -27.15 -1.80 2.62
C LYS A 349 -27.71 -3.06 1.97
N GLU A 350 -28.97 -3.38 2.29
CA GLU A 350 -29.59 -4.62 1.82
C GLU A 350 -29.66 -4.70 0.28
N TRP A 351 -30.02 -3.61 -0.39
CA TRP A 351 -30.05 -3.52 -1.85
C TRP A 351 -28.64 -3.58 -2.48
N GLU A 352 -27.61 -3.10 -1.77
CA GLU A 352 -26.22 -3.23 -2.21
C GLU A 352 -25.75 -4.68 -2.10
N LEU A 353 -26.13 -5.36 -1.02
CA LEU A 353 -25.82 -6.77 -0.82
C LEU A 353 -26.52 -7.64 -1.87
N GLU A 354 -27.77 -7.35 -2.20
CA GLU A 354 -28.47 -8.03 -3.30
C GLU A 354 -27.73 -7.85 -4.63
N SER A 355 -27.35 -6.61 -4.98
CA SER A 355 -26.52 -6.35 -6.16
C SER A 355 -25.18 -7.09 -6.11
N PHE A 356 -24.53 -7.17 -4.94
CA PHE A 356 -23.26 -7.87 -4.75
C PHE A 356 -23.39 -9.38 -4.94
N CYS A 357 -24.48 -9.97 -4.46
CA CYS A 357 -24.82 -11.38 -4.69
C CYS A 357 -25.01 -11.65 -6.19
N ASN A 358 -25.78 -10.81 -6.88
CA ASN A 358 -26.04 -10.92 -8.32
C ASN A 358 -24.75 -10.79 -9.14
N ASP A 359 -23.89 -9.81 -8.82
CA ASP A 359 -22.59 -9.63 -9.46
C ASP A 359 -21.63 -10.82 -9.20
N SER A 360 -21.85 -11.55 -8.10
CA SER A 360 -21.15 -12.79 -7.77
C SER A 360 -21.82 -14.04 -8.36
N GLY A 361 -22.84 -13.89 -9.23
CA GLY A 361 -23.55 -14.98 -9.89
C GLY A 361 -24.58 -15.71 -9.00
N LEU A 362 -24.88 -15.19 -7.81
CA LEU A 362 -25.92 -15.74 -6.93
C LEU A 362 -27.25 -15.01 -7.16
N GLN A 363 -28.34 -15.75 -7.24
CA GLN A 363 -29.69 -15.21 -7.30
C GLN A 363 -30.23 -14.96 -5.89
N THR A 364 -31.00 -13.88 -5.73
CA THR A 364 -31.79 -13.58 -4.54
C THR A 364 -33.25 -13.96 -4.79
N SER A 365 -34.00 -14.24 -3.72
CA SER A 365 -35.43 -14.55 -3.79
C SER A 365 -36.18 -13.79 -2.70
N ILE A 366 -37.50 -13.70 -2.82
CA ILE A 366 -38.39 -13.13 -1.80
C ILE A 366 -39.08 -14.30 -1.10
N ASP A 367 -39.09 -14.31 0.23
CA ASP A 367 -39.80 -15.31 1.01
C ASP A 367 -41.31 -15.03 1.08
N GLU A 368 -42.07 -15.92 1.71
CA GLU A 368 -43.53 -15.80 1.85
C GLU A 368 -43.98 -14.56 2.63
N GLU A 369 -43.07 -13.97 3.42
CA GLU A 369 -43.30 -12.79 4.25
C GLU A 369 -42.89 -11.49 3.52
N GLY A 370 -42.36 -11.59 2.30
CA GLY A 370 -41.92 -10.45 1.51
C GLY A 370 -40.49 -10.01 1.77
N ASN A 371 -39.69 -10.76 2.53
CA ASN A 371 -38.29 -10.43 2.82
C ASN A 371 -37.35 -10.99 1.77
N SER A 372 -36.34 -10.21 1.41
CA SER A 372 -35.28 -10.65 0.51
C SER A 372 -34.37 -11.68 1.20
N CYS A 373 -34.09 -12.78 0.53
CA CYS A 373 -33.29 -13.89 1.03
C CYS A 373 -32.33 -14.43 -0.03
N LEU A 374 -31.27 -15.08 0.44
CA LEU A 374 -30.27 -15.74 -0.39
C LEU A 374 -30.49 -17.27 -0.33
N PRO A 375 -31.02 -17.89 -1.39
CA PRO A 375 -31.03 -19.34 -1.53
C PRO A 375 -29.63 -19.94 -1.38
N THR A 376 -29.53 -21.08 -0.72
CA THR A 376 -28.25 -21.76 -0.48
C THR A 376 -28.02 -22.88 -1.50
N LYS A 377 -26.77 -23.34 -1.61
CA LYS A 377 -26.32 -24.41 -2.53
C LYS A 377 -26.43 -24.06 -4.03
N GLN A 378 -26.39 -22.78 -4.38
CA GLN A 378 -26.30 -22.34 -5.76
C GLN A 378 -24.93 -22.70 -6.36
N THR A 379 -24.91 -23.26 -7.57
CA THR A 379 -23.69 -23.68 -8.28
C THR A 379 -23.10 -22.61 -9.18
N THR A 380 -23.80 -21.48 -9.33
CA THR A 380 -23.47 -20.37 -10.23
C THR A 380 -22.53 -19.34 -9.62
N LEU A 381 -21.99 -19.58 -8.42
CA LEU A 381 -21.08 -18.66 -7.74
C LEU A 381 -19.85 -18.39 -8.62
N ILE A 382 -19.65 -17.14 -8.98
CA ILE A 382 -18.48 -16.65 -9.68
C ILE A 382 -17.67 -15.85 -8.67
N HIS A 383 -16.41 -16.24 -8.48
CA HIS A 383 -15.47 -15.35 -7.81
C HIS A 383 -15.07 -14.25 -8.80
N PRO A 384 -15.32 -12.97 -8.51
CA PRO A 384 -14.94 -11.90 -9.41
C PRO A 384 -13.43 -11.90 -9.63
N LYS A 385 -12.99 -12.40 -10.79
CA LYS A 385 -11.58 -12.38 -11.19
C LYS A 385 -11.19 -10.93 -11.46
N GLY A 386 -10.48 -10.31 -10.51
CA GLY A 386 -9.95 -8.95 -10.68
C GLY A 386 -10.62 -7.87 -9.82
N GLY A 387 -11.52 -8.25 -8.90
CA GLY A 387 -12.30 -7.29 -8.12
C GLY A 387 -13.63 -6.97 -8.81
N LEU A 388 -14.65 -6.61 -8.04
CA LEU A 388 -15.91 -6.14 -8.58
C LEU A 388 -15.70 -4.78 -9.24
N HIS A 389 -16.23 -4.60 -10.45
CA HIS A 389 -16.22 -3.29 -11.14
C HIS A 389 -17.04 -2.24 -10.36
N LYS A 390 -17.97 -2.70 -9.53
CA LYS A 390 -18.83 -1.85 -8.70
C LYS A 390 -18.22 -1.67 -7.31
N TYR A 391 -18.15 -0.41 -6.87
CA TYR A 391 -17.68 -0.04 -5.54
C TYR A 391 -18.81 -0.20 -4.52
N TYR A 392 -18.54 -0.96 -3.46
CA TYR A 392 -19.47 -1.21 -2.36
C TYR A 392 -18.87 -0.65 -1.06
N PRO A 393 -19.25 0.55 -0.62
CA PRO A 393 -18.69 1.14 0.58
C PRO A 393 -18.93 0.28 1.82
N LEU A 394 -18.11 0.49 2.85
CA LEU A 394 -18.41 0.01 4.18
C LEU A 394 -19.45 0.95 4.80
N GLU A 395 -20.61 0.44 5.19
CA GLU A 395 -21.63 1.24 5.88
C GLU A 395 -21.14 1.58 7.29
N SER A 396 -20.61 2.79 7.49
CA SER A 396 -20.09 3.25 8.78
C SER A 396 -20.10 4.78 8.85
N GLU A 397 -20.83 5.32 9.82
CA GLU A 397 -20.85 6.76 10.10
C GLU A 397 -19.47 7.33 10.41
N ARG A 398 -18.55 6.51 10.94
CA ARG A 398 -17.19 6.94 11.30
C ARG A 398 -16.41 7.34 10.04
N PHE A 399 -16.50 6.53 8.99
CA PHE A 399 -15.77 6.76 7.74
C PHE A 399 -16.50 7.72 6.79
N ASP A 400 -17.82 7.78 6.88
CA ASP A 400 -18.61 8.81 6.17
C ASP A 400 -18.20 10.22 6.63
N ARG A 401 -18.00 10.41 7.94
CA ARG A 401 -17.49 11.67 8.49
C ARG A 401 -16.09 12.01 7.97
N TYR A 402 -15.19 11.05 7.77
CA TYR A 402 -13.87 11.35 7.18
C TYR A 402 -13.96 11.74 5.71
N THR A 403 -14.90 11.19 4.95
CA THR A 403 -15.16 11.58 3.55
C THR A 403 -15.73 13.01 3.47
N VAL A 404 -16.56 13.40 4.44
CA VAL A 404 -17.10 14.76 4.57
C VAL A 404 -16.07 15.73 5.16
N VAL A 405 -15.24 15.31 6.11
CA VAL A 405 -14.20 16.13 6.75
C VAL A 405 -12.99 16.33 5.85
N SER A 406 -12.63 15.37 4.99
CA SER A 406 -11.69 15.63 3.86
C SER A 406 -12.19 16.75 2.95
N ASN A 407 -13.51 16.89 2.80
CA ASN A 407 -14.13 18.03 2.10
C ASN A 407 -14.29 19.29 2.98
N ALA A 408 -14.30 19.17 4.32
CA ALA A 408 -14.53 20.26 5.27
C ALA A 408 -13.25 20.83 5.94
N LEU A 409 -12.10 20.14 5.85
CA LEU A 409 -10.77 20.66 6.21
C LEU A 409 -10.35 21.86 5.34
N LYS A 410 -11.19 22.24 4.37
CA LYS A 410 -11.19 23.54 3.69
C LYS A 410 -11.16 24.76 4.62
N PHE A 411 -11.48 24.62 5.92
CA PHE A 411 -11.58 25.77 6.83
C PHE A 411 -10.61 25.80 8.03
N HIS A 412 -9.98 24.69 8.43
CA HIS A 412 -9.17 24.68 9.67
C HIS A 412 -7.66 24.87 9.46
N SER A 413 -7.14 24.64 8.24
CA SER A 413 -5.73 24.94 7.91
C SER A 413 -5.44 26.42 7.63
N MET A 414 -6.47 27.29 7.66
CA MET A 414 -6.31 28.75 7.53
C MET A 414 -6.20 29.50 8.88
N TYR A 415 -6.35 28.82 10.03
CA TYR A 415 -6.44 29.49 11.34
C TYR A 415 -5.53 28.93 12.45
N VAL A 416 -4.46 28.20 12.14
CA VAL A 416 -3.45 27.81 13.14
C VAL A 416 -2.06 28.29 12.72
N ASN A 417 -1.93 29.60 12.54
CA ASN A 417 -0.64 30.32 12.43
C ASN A 417 -0.80 31.79 12.83
N ASN A 418 -1.50 32.07 13.94
CA ASN A 418 -1.43 33.35 14.65
C ASN A 418 -1.84 33.11 16.11
N PHE A 419 -1.16 33.81 17.03
CA PHE A 419 -1.08 33.62 18.49
C PHE A 419 -0.04 32.53 18.87
N ASP A 420 1.12 32.85 19.45
CA ASP A 420 1.34 33.82 20.53
C ASP A 420 2.52 34.78 20.31
N ILE A 421 2.22 36.06 20.54
CA ILE A 421 3.16 37.08 21.01
C ILE A 421 3.19 36.94 22.54
N LYS A 422 4.38 36.76 23.11
CA LYS A 422 4.82 37.51 24.30
C LYS A 422 6.33 37.72 24.26
#